data_AF-A0A941EJ60-F1
#
_entry.id   AF-A0A941EJ60-F1
#
_cell.length_a   1.000
_cell.length_b   1.000
_cell.length_c   1.000
_cell.angle_alpha   90.00
_cell.angle_beta   90.00
_cell.angle_gamma   90.00
#
_symmetry.space_group_name_H-M   'P 1'
#
loop_
_entity.id
_entity.type
_entity.pdbx_description
1 polymer ?
#
loop_
_entity_poly.entity_id
_entity_poly.type
_entity_poly.pdbx_seq_one_letter_code
_entity_poly.pdbx_strand_id
1 'polypeptide(L)'
;GTANRYVASCGGYCGYTASFIGYAPADNPQLVIGVFVEGPQGADHFGGTVSAPVFQKVMSFALQEQGVAPTGAKSPDLPITW
;
A
#
# COMPACT_ATOMS: atom_id res chain seq x y z
N GLY A 1 -2.40 -2.78 5.23
CA GLY A 1 -3.12 -3.60 6.21
C GLY A 1 -3.34 -5.00 5.70
N THR A 2 -3.86 -5.87 6.55
CA THR A 2 -4.26 -7.23 6.19
C THR A 2 -5.57 -7.53 6.88
N ALA A 3 -6.52 -8.11 6.15
CA ALA A 3 -7.82 -8.49 6.69
C ALA A 3 -8.08 -9.99 6.47
N ASN A 4 -8.72 -10.64 7.44
CA ASN A 4 -9.30 -11.96 7.24
C ASN A 4 -10.45 -11.84 6.24
N ARG A 5 -10.41 -12.64 5.18
CA ARG A 5 -11.37 -12.64 4.09
C ARG A 5 -12.29 -13.85 4.19
N TYR A 6 -13.59 -13.61 4.11
CA TYR A 6 -14.57 -14.68 4.00
C TYR A 6 -14.50 -15.33 2.62
N VAL A 7 -14.53 -16.66 2.58
CA VAL A 7 -14.56 -17.42 1.33
C VAL A 7 -15.69 -18.43 1.39
N ALA A 8 -16.64 -18.33 0.47
CA ALA A 8 -17.83 -19.19 0.47
C ALA A 8 -17.49 -20.68 0.38
N SER A 9 -16.45 -21.05 -0.37
CA SER A 9 -16.03 -22.44 -0.56
C SER A 9 -15.53 -23.12 0.72
N CYS A 10 -15.07 -22.37 1.72
CA CYS A 10 -14.70 -22.90 3.03
C CYS A 10 -15.72 -22.57 4.13
N GLY A 11 -16.84 -21.90 3.78
CA GLY A 11 -17.90 -21.54 4.70
C GLY A 11 -17.50 -20.55 5.81
N GLY A 12 -16.37 -19.85 5.68
CA GLY A 12 -15.83 -19.01 6.75
C GLY A 12 -14.65 -18.12 6.36
N TYR A 13 -13.95 -17.59 7.36
CA TYR A 13 -12.71 -16.84 7.17
C TYR A 13 -11.52 -17.79 6.97
N CYS A 14 -11.19 -18.06 5.71
CA CYS A 14 -10.03 -18.89 5.35
C CYS A 14 -9.12 -18.26 4.29
N GLY A 15 -9.35 -16.99 3.97
CA GLY A 15 -8.51 -16.22 3.06
C GLY A 15 -8.01 -14.94 3.70
N TYR A 16 -7.14 -14.24 2.97
CA TYR A 16 -6.67 -12.91 3.34
C TYR A 16 -6.92 -11.92 2.22
N THR A 17 -7.09 -10.66 2.60
CA THR A 17 -6.94 -9.51 1.71
C THR A 17 -5.77 -8.70 2.20
N ALA A 18 -4.75 -8.57 1.36
CA ALA A 18 -3.62 -7.69 1.60
C ALA A 18 -3.95 -6.31 1.01
N SER A 19 -3.71 -5.24 1.77
CA SER A 19 -3.98 -3.88 1.31
C SER A 19 -2.85 -2.91 1.63
N PHE A 20 -2.70 -1.88 0.81
CA PHE A 20 -1.83 -0.74 1.10
C PHE A 20 -2.46 0.52 0.53
N ILE A 21 -2.51 1.59 1.32
CA ILE A 21 -2.98 2.90 0.88
C ILE A 21 -1.93 3.94 1.26
N GLY A 22 -1.67 4.87 0.35
CA GLY A 22 -0.72 5.95 0.57
C GLY A 22 -0.94 7.10 -0.40
N TYR A 23 -0.29 8.21 -0.11
CA TYR A 23 -0.29 9.40 -0.95
C TYR A 23 1.13 9.90 -1.15
N ALA A 24 1.36 10.66 -2.22
CA ALA A 24 2.66 11.26 -2.50
C ALA A 24 2.54 12.54 -3.34
N PRO A 25 3.52 13.46 -3.25
CA PRO A 25 4.52 13.61 -2.18
C PRO A 25 3.91 13.81 -0.78
N ALA A 26 4.67 13.60 0.30
CA ALA A 26 4.15 13.70 1.67
C ALA A 26 3.88 15.15 2.11
N ASP A 27 4.71 16.08 1.65
CA ASP A 27 4.67 17.51 1.97
C ASP A 27 3.77 18.32 1.04
N ASN A 28 3.51 17.82 -0.17
CA ASN A 28 2.56 18.40 -1.13
C ASN A 28 1.79 17.29 -1.87
N PRO A 29 0.76 16.67 -1.26
CA PRO A 29 0.07 15.52 -1.85
C PRO A 29 -0.55 15.82 -3.20
N GLN A 30 -0.22 15.02 -4.21
CA GLN A 30 -0.78 15.11 -5.58
C GLN A 30 -1.62 13.89 -5.95
N LEU A 31 -1.25 12.72 -5.42
CA LEU A 31 -1.88 11.44 -5.75
C LEU A 31 -2.18 10.65 -4.48
N VAL A 32 -3.30 9.91 -4.50
CA VAL A 32 -3.65 8.88 -3.52
C VAL A 32 -3.84 7.57 -4.27
N ILE A 33 -3.21 6.50 -3.80
CA ILE A 33 -3.31 5.17 -4.40
C ILE A 33 -3.64 4.15 -3.32
N GLY A 34 -4.70 3.39 -3.54
CA GLY A 34 -5.05 2.20 -2.78
C GLY A 34 -4.83 0.94 -3.61
N VAL A 35 -4.12 -0.03 -3.04
CA VAL A 35 -3.88 -1.35 -3.60
C VAL A 35 -4.56 -2.39 -2.73
N PHE A 36 -5.37 -3.25 -3.34
CA PHE A 36 -6.07 -4.35 -2.69
C PHE A 36 -5.79 -5.63 -3.46
N VAL A 37 -5.21 -6.62 -2.79
CA VAL A 37 -4.90 -7.94 -3.36
C VAL A 37 -5.71 -8.97 -2.59
N GLU A 38 -6.69 -9.56 -3.27
CA GLU A 38 -7.55 -10.59 -2.71
C GLU A 38 -6.94 -11.97 -2.89
N GLY A 39 -6.93 -12.77 -1.82
CA GLY A 39 -6.40 -14.13 -1.87
C GLY A 39 -4.95 -14.21 -2.37
N PRO A 40 -4.00 -13.45 -1.78
CA PRO A 40 -2.60 -13.54 -2.18
C PRO A 40 -2.09 -14.96 -2.02
N GLN A 41 -1.35 -15.43 -3.02
CA GLN A 41 -0.72 -16.75 -3.03
C GLN A 41 0.78 -16.63 -2.70
N GLY A 42 1.35 -17.66 -2.09
CA GLY A 42 2.75 -17.69 -1.69
C GLY A 42 2.94 -17.73 -0.18
N ALA A 43 4.17 -17.47 0.28
CA ALA A 43 4.52 -17.55 1.70
C ALA A 43 3.98 -16.37 2.54
N ASP A 44 3.78 -15.20 1.93
CA ASP A 44 3.38 -13.97 2.60
C ASP A 44 1.99 -13.49 2.16
N HIS A 45 1.21 -12.97 3.10
CA HIS A 45 -0.13 -12.43 2.87
C HIS A 45 -0.32 -11.03 3.49
N PHE A 46 0.76 -10.41 4.00
CA PHE A 46 0.67 -9.12 4.63
C PHE A 46 0.61 -7.98 3.62
N GLY A 47 -0.22 -6.96 3.87
CA GLY A 47 -0.28 -5.78 3.00
C GLY A 47 1.08 -5.09 2.80
N GLY A 48 1.94 -5.12 3.82
CA GLY A 48 3.30 -4.57 3.74
C GLY A 48 4.22 -5.34 2.80
N THR A 49 4.03 -6.65 2.64
CA THR A 49 4.89 -7.49 1.79
C THR A 49 4.28 -7.70 0.40
N VAL A 50 2.96 -7.82 0.31
CA VAL A 50 2.25 -8.08 -0.94
C VAL A 50 1.87 -6.78 -1.66
N SER A 51 1.17 -5.87 -0.98
CA SER A 51 0.55 -4.70 -1.62
C SER A 51 1.48 -3.48 -1.68
N ALA A 52 2.41 -3.33 -0.74
CA ALA A 52 3.32 -2.19 -0.71
C ALA A 52 4.29 -2.13 -1.91
N PRO A 53 4.89 -3.23 -2.39
CA PRO A 53 5.74 -3.18 -3.58
C PRO A 53 4.97 -2.81 -4.85
N VAL A 54 3.69 -3.19 -4.93
CA VAL A 54 2.80 -2.77 -6.03
C VAL A 54 2.53 -1.27 -5.94
N PHE A 55 2.20 -0.76 -4.75
CA PHE A 55 2.02 0.67 -4.51
C PHE A 55 3.26 1.47 -4.94
N GLN A 56 4.45 1.04 -4.54
CA GLN A 56 5.70 1.72 -4.88
C GLN A 56 5.86 1.86 -6.40
N LYS A 57 5.67 0.77 -7.15
CA LYS A 57 5.81 0.76 -8.61
C LYS A 57 4.79 1.69 -9.29
N VAL A 58 3.52 1.58 -8.91
CA VAL A 58 2.44 2.36 -9.54
C VAL A 58 2.58 3.85 -9.18
N MET A 59 2.84 4.18 -7.92
CA MET A 59 3.03 5.57 -7.49
C MET A 59 4.25 6.21 -8.17
N SER A 60 5.37 5.48 -8.26
CA SER A 60 6.58 5.98 -8.93
C SER A 60 6.33 6.29 -10.41
N PHE A 61 5.63 5.38 -11.10
CA PHE A 61 5.24 5.58 -12.49
C PHE A 61 4.27 6.77 -12.64
N ALA A 62 3.23 6.85 -11.81
CA ALA A 62 2.22 7.89 -11.90
C ALA A 62 2.81 9.29 -11.64
N LEU A 63 3.73 9.43 -10.67
CA LEU A 63 4.42 10.69 -10.41
C LEU A 63 5.29 11.12 -11.60
N GLN A 64 6.01 10.19 -12.22
CA GLN A 64 6.81 10.47 -13.42
C GLN A 64 5.94 10.89 -14.60
N GLU A 65 4.86 10.16 -14.86
CA GLU A 65 3.94 10.45 -15.96
C GLU A 65 3.24 11.80 -15.80
N GLN A 66 2.89 12.18 -14.57
CA GLN A 66 2.27 13.46 -14.25
C GLN A 66 3.28 14.61 -14.12
N GLY A 67 4.58 14.35 -14.31
CA GLY A 67 5.63 15.37 -14.21
C GLY A 67 5.78 15.96 -12.80
N VAL A 68 5.41 15.22 -11.76
CA VAL A 68 5.51 15.68 -10.36
C VAL A 68 6.98 15.67 -9.94
N ALA A 69 7.54 16.86 -9.73
CA ALA A 69 8.94 17.01 -9.32
C ALA A 69 9.18 16.48 -7.89
N PRO A 70 10.36 15.92 -7.59
CA PRO A 70 10.78 15.63 -6.23
C PRO A 70 10.80 16.91 -5.38
N THR A 71 10.26 16.84 -4.16
CA THR A 71 10.10 18.03 -3.31
C THR A 71 11.37 18.41 -2.53
N GLY A 72 12.32 17.48 -2.37
CA GLY A 72 13.55 17.71 -1.59
C GLY A 72 13.31 17.91 -0.09
N ALA A 73 12.06 17.81 0.37
CA ALA A 73 11.70 17.92 1.77
C ALA A 73 12.36 16.79 2.58
N LYS A 74 13.01 17.15 3.68
CA LYS A 74 13.56 16.16 4.62
C LYS A 74 12.42 15.53 5.41
N SER A 75 12.44 14.21 5.56
CA SER A 75 11.51 13.51 6.45
C SER A 75 11.58 14.09 7.87
N PRO A 76 10.44 14.41 8.51
CA PRO A 76 10.43 14.87 9.88
C PRO A 76 10.78 13.73 10.85
N ASP A 77 11.56 14.04 11.88
CA ASP A 77 11.85 13.11 12.98
C ASP A 77 10.67 13.16 13.97
N LEU A 78 9.71 12.26 13.80
CA LEU A 78 8.53 12.15 14.66
C LEU A 78 8.76 11.11 15.77
N PRO A 79 8.43 11.43 17.05
CA PRO A 79 8.51 10.45 18.12
C PRO A 79 7.52 9.31 17.87
N ILE A 80 8.01 8.07 17.94
CA ILE A 80 7.21 6.84 17.78
C ILE A 80 6.84 6.19 19.12
N THR A 81 7.27 6.80 20.22
CA THR A 81 6.96 6.42 21.60
C THR A 81 6.37 7.64 22.30
N TRP A 82 5.37 7.41 23.15
CA TRP A 82 4.71 8.42 23.97
C TRP A 82 5.20 8.38 25.41
#